data_AF-A0A7Y7BG23-F1
#
_entry.id   AF-A0A7Y7BG23-F1
#
_cell.length_a   1.000
_cell.length_b   1.000
_cell.length_c   1.000
_cell.angle_alpha   90.00
_cell.angle_beta   90.00
_cell.angle_gamma   90.00
#
_symmetry.space_group_name_H-M   'P 1'
#
loop_
_entity.id
_entity.type
_entity.pdbx_description
1 polymer ?
#
loop_
_entity_poly.entity_id
_entity_poly.type
_entity_poly.pdbx_seq_one_letter_code
_entity_poly.pdbx_strand_id
1 'polypeptide(L)'
;MSAIRSFVIGMVICSQMVSTLLLPLIYLDYEIRKDYIAEFLCIERDKPITVCYGSCVLSKNLQTAQDTKEKSEKVIPKDFTFFCNVQQSAAIGEANWQLSSNDSLKAYDEEIPSDIFTFDIFHPPRA
;
A
#
# COMPACT_ATOMS: atom_id res chain seq x y z
N MET A 1 26.36 20.27 -34.93
CA MET A 1 25.66 18.97 -34.96
C MET A 1 25.45 18.34 -33.58
N SER A 2 26.35 18.51 -32.60
CA SER A 2 26.14 18.02 -31.22
C SER A 2 25.01 18.74 -30.47
N ALA A 3 24.91 20.07 -30.57
CA ALA A 3 23.90 20.88 -29.88
C ALA A 3 22.45 20.53 -30.27
N ILE A 4 22.21 20.25 -31.55
CA ILE A 4 20.88 19.84 -32.06
C ILE A 4 20.52 18.47 -31.49
N ARG A 5 21.47 17.54 -31.39
CA ARG A 5 21.25 16.20 -30.81
C ARG A 5 20.91 16.30 -29.32
N SER A 6 21.62 17.14 -28.56
CA SER A 6 21.32 17.40 -27.15
C SER A 6 19.93 18.01 -26.95
N PHE A 7 19.53 18.94 -27.83
CA PHE A 7 18.20 19.55 -27.77
C PHE A 7 17.08 18.53 -28.05
N VAL A 8 17.26 17.68 -29.07
CA VAL A 8 16.31 16.60 -29.39
C VAL A 8 16.20 15.60 -28.25
N ILE A 9 17.32 15.20 -27.63
CA ILE A 9 17.32 14.31 -26.47
C ILE A 9 16.56 14.96 -25.29
N GLY A 10 16.80 16.24 -25.02
CA GLY A 10 16.08 16.97 -23.98
C GLY A 10 14.57 16.98 -24.20
N MET A 11 14.12 17.25 -25.42
CA MET A 11 12.69 17.24 -25.77
C MET A 11 12.05 15.86 -25.59
N VAL A 12 12.75 14.79 -25.94
CA VAL A 12 12.26 13.41 -25.75
C VAL A 12 12.18 13.03 -24.27
N ILE A 13 13.12 13.47 -23.43
CA ILE A 13 13.06 13.21 -21.99
C ILE A 13 11.91 13.99 -21.35
N CYS A 14 11.72 15.26 -21.72
CA CYS A 14 10.62 16.07 -21.21
C CYS A 14 9.25 15.48 -21.55
N SER A 15 9.06 14.89 -22.73
CA SER A 15 7.79 14.29 -23.11
C SER A 15 7.42 13.05 -22.27
N GLN A 16 8.41 12.25 -21.88
CA GLN A 16 8.20 11.07 -21.01
C GLN A 16 7.92 11.46 -19.55
N MET A 17 8.50 12.57 -19.07
CA MET A 17 8.22 13.05 -17.71
C MET A 17 6.74 13.41 -17.56
N VAL A 18 6.17 14.17 -18.49
CA VAL A 18 4.76 14.60 -18.44
C VAL A 18 3.79 13.41 -18.33
N SER A 19 4.06 12.33 -19.05
CA SER A 19 3.24 11.10 -18.99
C SER A 19 3.31 10.39 -17.63
N THR A 20 4.44 10.51 -16.93
CA THR A 20 4.68 9.86 -15.64
C THR A 20 4.07 10.63 -14.47
N LEU A 21 3.75 11.92 -14.64
CA LEU A 21 3.24 12.79 -13.57
C LEU A 21 1.78 12.49 -13.14
N LEU A 22 1.03 11.68 -13.88
CA LEU A 22 -0.39 11.42 -13.56
C LEU A 22 -0.60 10.78 -12.18
N LEU A 23 0.14 9.70 -11.88
CA LEU A 23 0.02 8.99 -10.60
C LEU A 23 0.42 9.83 -9.39
N PRO A 24 1.61 10.47 -9.35
CA PRO A 24 2.00 11.29 -8.21
C PRO A 24 1.09 12.50 -8.02
N LEU A 25 0.50 13.04 -9.10
CA LEU A 25 -0.46 14.13 -9.00
C LEU A 25 -1.76 13.70 -8.32
N ILE A 26 -2.27 12.50 -8.61
CA ILE A 26 -3.46 11.93 -7.94
C ILE A 26 -3.18 11.72 -6.43
N TYR A 27 -2.00 11.23 -6.09
CA TYR A 27 -1.60 11.06 -4.69
C TYR A 27 -1.45 12.39 -3.96
N LEU A 28 -0.85 13.40 -4.61
CA LEU A 28 -0.69 14.73 -4.02
C LEU A 28 -2.05 15.40 -3.78
N ASP A 29 -2.96 15.32 -4.74
CA ASP A 29 -4.31 15.86 -4.64
C ASP A 29 -5.13 15.17 -3.53
N TYR A 30 -4.94 13.85 -3.38
CA TYR A 30 -5.51 13.10 -2.27
C TYR A 30 -4.96 13.58 -0.92
N GLU A 31 -3.65 13.75 -0.77
CA GLU A 31 -3.04 14.14 0.51
C GLU A 31 -3.46 15.56 0.92
N ILE A 32 -3.53 16.50 -0.04
CA ILE A 32 -3.98 17.88 0.21
C ILE A 32 -5.43 17.93 0.71
N ARG A 33 -6.30 17.02 0.24
CA ARG A 33 -7.75 17.02 0.53
C ARG A 33 -8.18 15.85 1.40
N LYS A 34 -7.24 15.18 2.05
CA LYS A 34 -7.46 13.92 2.77
C LYS A 34 -8.54 14.05 3.83
N ASP A 35 -8.52 15.13 4.61
CA ASP A 35 -9.48 15.37 5.69
C ASP A 35 -10.91 15.49 5.15
N TYR A 36 -11.11 16.29 4.10
CA TYR A 36 -12.40 16.42 3.41
C TYR A 36 -12.87 15.10 2.81
N ILE A 37 -11.97 14.33 2.20
CA ILE A 37 -12.29 13.04 1.61
C ILE A 37 -12.71 12.04 2.71
N ALA A 38 -12.01 12.02 3.84
CA ALA A 38 -12.33 11.15 4.96
C ALA A 38 -13.69 11.48 5.60
N GLU A 39 -14.03 12.77 5.73
CA GLU A 39 -15.26 13.23 6.38
C GLU A 39 -16.51 13.07 5.50
N PHE A 40 -16.42 13.43 4.22
CA PHE A 40 -17.61 13.55 3.35
C PHE A 40 -17.73 12.45 2.28
N LEU A 41 -16.61 11.89 1.82
CA LEU A 41 -16.58 10.99 0.66
C LEU A 41 -16.27 9.52 1.02
N CYS A 42 -15.84 9.25 2.26
CA CYS A 42 -15.49 7.90 2.71
C CYS A 42 -16.75 7.04 2.87
N ILE A 43 -16.84 5.96 2.09
CA ILE A 43 -17.98 5.03 2.06
C ILE A 43 -18.12 4.26 3.38
N GLU A 44 -17.02 4.07 4.10
CA GLU A 44 -16.96 3.21 5.28
C GLU A 44 -16.97 3.97 6.60
N ARG A 45 -17.16 5.31 6.59
CA ARG A 45 -17.04 6.15 7.79
C ARG A 45 -17.95 5.69 8.95
N ASP A 46 -19.09 5.09 8.65
CA ASP A 46 -20.13 4.73 9.63
C ASP A 46 -19.84 3.38 10.34
N LYS A 47 -18.71 2.73 10.03
CA LYS A 47 -18.27 1.50 10.71
C LYS A 47 -17.57 1.84 12.05
N PRO A 48 -17.72 1.02 13.10
CA PRO A 48 -17.18 1.32 14.44
C PRO A 48 -15.64 1.26 14.53
N ILE A 49 -14.96 0.67 13.55
CA ILE A 49 -13.49 0.64 13.43
C ILE A 49 -13.13 1.04 12.00
N THR A 50 -12.84 2.32 11.77
CA THR A 50 -12.53 2.85 10.43
C THR A 50 -11.07 3.25 10.33
N VAL A 51 -10.26 2.36 9.73
CA VAL A 51 -8.86 2.65 9.37
C VAL A 51 -8.75 3.16 7.91
N CYS A 52 -9.88 3.46 7.27
CA CYS A 52 -9.93 3.78 5.85
C CYS A 52 -9.37 5.18 5.53
N TYR A 53 -9.70 6.21 6.32
CA TYR A 53 -9.24 7.60 6.14
C TYR A 53 -9.35 8.14 4.70
N GLY A 54 -10.33 7.69 3.92
CA GLY A 54 -10.49 8.09 2.52
C GLY A 54 -9.75 7.23 1.49
N SER A 55 -9.03 6.18 1.90
CA SER A 55 -8.29 5.27 1.00
C SER A 55 -9.17 4.55 -0.02
N CYS A 56 -10.46 4.35 0.28
CA CYS A 56 -11.44 3.83 -0.67
C CYS A 56 -11.65 4.73 -1.90
N VAL A 57 -11.52 6.05 -1.74
CA VAL A 57 -11.62 7.02 -2.85
C VAL A 57 -10.33 7.02 -3.66
N LEU A 58 -9.18 6.96 -2.98
CA LEU A 58 -7.87 6.86 -3.63
C LEU A 58 -7.77 5.61 -4.50
N SER A 59 -8.16 4.45 -3.97
CA SER A 59 -8.12 3.19 -4.72
C SER A 59 -8.99 3.22 -5.96
N LYS A 60 -10.19 3.81 -5.87
CA LYS A 60 -11.10 4.01 -7.00
C LYS A 60 -10.51 4.94 -8.07
N ASN A 61 -9.89 6.04 -7.66
CA ASN A 61 -9.23 6.99 -8.57
C ASN A 61 -8.05 6.33 -9.30
N LEU A 62 -7.25 5.53 -8.58
CA LEU A 62 -6.14 4.79 -9.17
C LEU A 62 -6.62 3.73 -10.16
N GLN A 63 -7.67 2.99 -9.83
CA GLN A 63 -8.25 1.99 -10.73
C GLN A 63 -8.80 2.64 -12.01
N THR A 64 -9.52 3.75 -11.89
CA THR A 64 -10.02 4.51 -13.05
C THR A 64 -8.88 5.04 -13.94
N ALA A 65 -7.79 5.49 -13.33
CA ALA A 65 -6.60 5.95 -14.07
C ALA A 65 -5.90 4.79 -14.79
N GLN A 66 -5.87 3.59 -14.21
CA GLN A 66 -5.32 2.37 -14.84
C GLN A 66 -6.22 1.89 -15.98
N ASP A 67 -7.54 1.78 -15.77
CA ASP A 67 -8.50 1.37 -16.79
C ASP A 67 -8.47 2.30 -18.01
N THR A 68 -8.24 3.61 -17.79
CA THR A 68 -8.10 4.60 -18.87
C THR A 68 -6.83 4.36 -19.69
N LYS A 69 -5.72 3.97 -19.05
CA LYS A 69 -4.50 3.58 -19.75
C LYS A 69 -4.72 2.27 -20.53
N GLU A 70 -5.28 1.25 -19.91
CA GLU A 70 -5.53 -0.06 -20.54
C GLU A 70 -6.52 0.02 -21.72
N LYS A 71 -7.53 0.91 -21.66
CA LYS A 71 -8.47 1.09 -22.77
C LYS A 71 -7.83 1.71 -24.01
N SER A 72 -6.72 2.46 -23.85
CA SER A 72 -5.89 2.94 -24.97
C SER A 72 -4.89 1.87 -25.46
N GLU A 73 -4.68 0.82 -24.67
CA GLU A 73 -3.64 -0.20 -24.83
C GLU A 73 -4.24 -1.60 -25.05
N LYS A 74 -5.35 -1.73 -25.80
CA LYS A 74 -5.89 -3.07 -26.14
C LYS A 74 -5.04 -3.86 -27.16
N VAL A 75 -3.77 -3.49 -27.37
CA VAL A 75 -2.83 -4.17 -28.30
C VAL A 75 -1.56 -4.67 -27.59
N ILE A 76 -1.44 -4.58 -26.26
CA ILE A 76 -0.21 -5.04 -25.56
C ILE A 76 -0.52 -6.21 -24.61
N PRO A 77 0.12 -7.39 -24.79
CA PRO A 77 -0.14 -8.58 -23.99
C PRO A 77 0.31 -8.41 -22.53
N LYS A 78 -0.41 -9.08 -21.62
CA LYS A 78 -0.41 -8.97 -20.15
C LYS A 78 0.85 -9.46 -19.41
N ASP A 79 2.02 -9.41 -20.02
CA ASP A 79 3.28 -9.83 -19.39
C ASP A 79 4.32 -8.69 -19.44
N PHE A 80 4.02 -7.56 -18.79
CA PHE A 80 5.05 -6.60 -18.40
C PHE A 80 5.30 -6.69 -16.90
N THR A 81 5.91 -7.78 -16.47
CA THR A 81 6.60 -7.84 -15.19
C THR A 81 7.79 -6.88 -15.26
N PHE A 82 7.70 -5.74 -14.58
CA PHE A 82 8.88 -4.92 -14.28
C PHE A 82 9.83 -5.78 -13.45
N PHE A 83 10.86 -6.33 -14.09
CA PHE A 83 11.94 -7.04 -13.41
C PHE A 83 12.78 -5.99 -12.68
N CYS A 84 12.39 -5.67 -11.46
CA CYS A 84 13.20 -4.87 -10.57
C CYS A 84 14.39 -5.75 -10.15
N ASN A 85 15.53 -5.61 -10.84
CA ASN A 85 16.79 -6.13 -10.33
C ASN A 85 17.14 -5.33 -9.08
N VAL A 86 16.66 -5.80 -7.92
CA VAL A 86 17.19 -5.39 -6.63
C VAL A 86 18.63 -5.88 -6.60
N GLN A 87 19.55 -5.02 -7.03
CA GLN A 87 20.97 -5.17 -6.71
C GLN A 87 21.07 -4.96 -5.20
N GLN A 88 20.89 -6.04 -4.44
CA GLN A 88 21.09 -6.05 -3.00
C GLN A 88 22.60 -5.89 -2.76
N SER A 89 23.09 -4.65 -2.75
CA SER A 89 24.38 -4.37 -2.13
C SER A 89 24.19 -4.57 -0.63
N ALA A 90 24.41 -5.82 -0.21
CA ALA A 90 24.46 -6.22 1.17
C ALA A 90 25.57 -5.43 1.87
N ALA A 91 25.16 -4.44 2.65
CA ALA A 91 25.81 -4.08 3.89
C ALA A 91 24.74 -3.97 4.98
N ILE A 92 23.92 -5.02 5.06
CA ILE A 92 23.15 -5.31 6.27
C ILE A 92 24.06 -6.26 7.04
N GLY A 93 24.56 -5.81 8.19
CA GLY A 93 25.41 -6.64 9.05
C GLY A 93 24.78 -8.00 9.26
N GLU A 94 25.61 -9.04 9.25
CA GLU A 94 25.23 -10.45 9.28
C GLU A 94 24.26 -10.75 10.44
N ALA A 95 22.97 -10.76 10.13
CA ALA A 95 21.96 -11.19 11.07
C ALA A 95 21.83 -12.71 10.96
N ASN A 96 22.73 -13.44 11.64
CA ASN A 96 22.67 -14.88 11.80
C ASN A 96 21.57 -15.25 12.79
N TRP A 97 20.32 -15.35 12.33
CA TRP A 97 19.24 -15.93 13.11
C TRP A 97 19.30 -17.45 13.02
N GLN A 98 20.08 -18.07 13.89
CA GLN A 98 19.95 -19.50 14.15
C GLN A 98 18.69 -19.71 15.01
N LEU A 99 17.64 -20.25 14.39
CA LEU A 99 16.47 -20.73 15.12
C LEU A 99 16.88 -22.02 15.86
N SER A 100 17.40 -21.86 17.08
CA SER A 100 17.70 -22.97 17.97
C SER A 100 16.38 -23.49 18.54
N SER A 101 15.80 -24.49 17.87
CA SER A 101 14.70 -25.28 18.41
C SER A 101 15.23 -26.24 19.48
N ASN A 102 15.60 -25.70 20.65
CA ASN A 102 15.89 -26.47 21.85
C ASN A 102 15.88 -25.51 23.06
N ASP A 103 14.69 -25.05 23.43
CA ASP A 103 14.47 -24.69 24.83
C ASP A 103 13.09 -25.19 25.22
N SER A 104 13.05 -26.09 26.19
CA SER A 104 11.81 -26.70 26.67
C SER A 104 10.89 -25.59 27.16
N LEU A 105 9.70 -25.48 26.59
CA LEU A 105 8.60 -24.64 27.08
C LEU A 105 8.46 -24.88 28.59
N LYS A 106 9.02 -23.98 29.40
CA LYS A 106 8.73 -23.93 30.82
C LYS A 106 7.29 -23.47 30.92
N ALA A 107 6.40 -24.41 31.17
CA ALA A 107 5.04 -24.14 31.60
C ALA A 107 5.15 -23.17 32.78
N TYR A 108 4.68 -21.94 32.56
CA TYR A 108 4.60 -20.94 33.59
C TYR A 108 3.41 -21.34 34.46
N ASP A 109 3.73 -21.97 35.60
CA ASP A 109 2.77 -22.31 36.63
C ASP A 109 2.58 -21.04 37.48
N GLU A 110 1.64 -20.20 37.08
CA GLU A 110 1.01 -19.27 38.00
C GLU A 110 -0.48 -19.56 37.99
N GLU A 111 -0.96 -20.04 39.13
CA GLU A 111 -2.36 -20.23 39.46
C GLU A 111 -3.13 -18.95 39.12
N ILE A 112 -3.78 -18.93 37.95
CA ILE A 112 -4.61 -17.81 37.51
C ILE A 112 -5.82 -17.77 38.46
N PRO A 113 -6.00 -16.71 39.26
CA PRO A 113 -7.18 -16.58 40.10
C PRO A 113 -8.42 -16.55 39.20
N SER A 114 -9.39 -17.41 39.49
CA SER A 114 -10.63 -17.60 38.71
C SER A 114 -11.51 -16.34 38.60
N ASP A 115 -11.16 -15.26 39.29
CA ASP A 115 -11.98 -14.06 39.41
C ASP A 115 -11.66 -13.00 38.33
N ILE A 116 -10.57 -13.17 37.57
CA ILE A 116 -10.18 -12.25 36.48
C ILE A 116 -11.16 -12.32 35.29
N PHE A 117 -11.92 -13.41 35.14
CA PHE A 117 -12.89 -13.62 34.05
C PHE A 117 -14.35 -13.31 34.44
N THR A 118 -14.58 -12.46 35.45
CA THR A 118 -15.96 -12.07 35.84
C THR A 118 -16.62 -11.05 34.91
N PHE A 119 -15.98 -10.69 33.78
CA PHE A 119 -16.66 -9.97 32.71
C PHE A 119 -17.05 -10.94 31.60
N ASP A 120 -18.32 -11.34 31.66
CA ASP A 120 -19.06 -12.15 30.69
C ASP A 120 -18.83 -11.60 29.27
N ILE A 121 -18.18 -12.39 28.41
CA ILE A 121 -18.06 -12.13 26.99
C ILE A 121 -19.48 -12.29 26.43
N PHE A 122 -20.18 -11.17 26.27
CA PHE A 122 -21.53 -11.03 25.72
C PHE A 122 -21.95 -12.20 24.81
N HIS A 123 -22.85 -13.04 25.32
CA HIS A 123 -23.55 -14.03 24.50
C HIS A 123 -24.81 -13.39 23.91
N PRO A 124 -25.09 -13.57 22.60
CA PRO A 124 -26.35 -13.12 22.00
C PRO A 124 -27.55 -13.91 22.54
N PRO A 125 -28.76 -13.32 22.57
CA PRO A 125 -29.97 -14.00 23.04
C PRO A 125 -30.27 -15.21 22.15
N ARG A 126 -30.51 -16.36 22.79
CA ARG A 126 -31.03 -17.55 22.12
C ARG A 126 -32.56 -17.45 22.11
N ALA A 127 -33.14 -17.56 20.91
CA ALA A 127 -34.58 -17.72 20.69
C ALA A 127 -35.06 -19.11 21.14
#